data_AF-A0A7S2BH17-F1
#
_entry.id   AF-A0A7S2BH17-F1
#
_cell.length_a   1.000
_cell.length_b   1.000
_cell.length_c   1.000
_cell.angle_alpha   90.00
_cell.angle_beta   90.00
_cell.angle_gamma   90.00
#
_symmetry.space_group_name_H-M   'P 1'
#
loop_
_entity.id
_entity.type
_entity.pdbx_description
1 polymer ?
#
loop_
_entity_poly.entity_id
_entity_poly.type
_entity_poly.pdbx_seq_one_letter_code
_entity_poly.pdbx_strand_id
1 'polypeptide(L)'
;WRAFLTHHFLDLYMARRTYYALDPSVMDNPDQRIQEDAMKVTTGLLEFVLSLISSFVGIISFAAVLWSLMPALTISGVVYAVVGSFIALGITWRLVKLNYVMQRSEADFRFSLVHVRNNTEAIAFYRGEAREKEITKHRFMGVLAVTYRNISWMTLNRGFC
;
A
#
# COMPACT_ATOMS: atom_id res chain seq x y z
N TRP A 1 -14.78 3.22 17.88
CA TRP A 1 -14.41 2.82 16.51
C TRP A 1 -13.52 1.58 16.48
N ARG A 2 -12.30 1.59 17.02
CA ARG A 2 -11.43 0.39 17.05
C ARG A 2 -12.08 -0.81 17.74
N ALA A 3 -12.58 -0.62 18.96
CA ALA A 3 -13.27 -1.69 19.70
C ALA A 3 -14.43 -2.30 18.91
N PHE A 4 -15.26 -1.47 18.26
CA PHE A 4 -16.38 -1.93 17.44
C PHE A 4 -15.92 -2.78 16.24
N LEU A 5 -14.94 -2.31 15.47
CA LEU A 5 -14.39 -3.05 14.33
C LEU A 5 -13.72 -4.37 14.75
N THR A 6 -12.95 -4.33 15.84
CA THR A 6 -12.33 -5.55 16.39
C THR A 6 -13.37 -6.55 16.86
N HIS A 7 -14.42 -6.11 17.57
CA HIS A 7 -15.52 -7.00 17.97
C HIS A 7 -16.25 -7.58 16.76
N HIS A 8 -16.55 -6.76 15.76
CA HIS A 8 -17.20 -7.22 14.54
C HIS A 8 -16.39 -8.29 13.79
N PHE A 9 -15.07 -8.09 13.64
CA PHE A 9 -14.19 -9.08 13.02
C PHE A 9 -14.04 -10.35 13.87
N LEU A 10 -14.00 -10.21 15.20
CA LEU A 10 -13.95 -11.35 16.11
C LEU A 10 -15.23 -12.19 16.02
N ASP A 11 -16.40 -11.55 15.95
CA ASP A 11 -17.69 -12.22 15.79
C ASP A 11 -17.76 -12.99 14.47
N LEU A 12 -17.30 -12.39 13.38
CA LEU A 12 -17.21 -13.07 12.08
C LEU A 12 -16.22 -14.25 12.09
N TYR A 13 -15.08 -14.10 12.76
CA TYR A 13 -14.07 -15.15 12.87
C TYR A 13 -14.56 -16.34 13.71
N MET A 14 -15.32 -16.09 14.77
CA MET A 14 -15.92 -17.13 15.62
C MET A 14 -17.21 -17.70 15.05
N ALA A 15 -17.89 -16.98 14.16
CA ALA A 15 -19.07 -17.47 13.48
C ALA A 15 -18.75 -18.70 12.61
N ARG A 16 -19.69 -19.66 12.58
CA ARG A 16 -19.69 -20.82 11.65
C ARG A 16 -18.40 -21.66 11.65
N ARG A 17 -17.62 -21.66 12.74
CA ARG A 17 -16.31 -22.34 12.83
C ARG A 17 -15.33 -21.87 11.75
N THR A 18 -15.42 -20.61 11.34
CA THR A 18 -14.55 -20.00 10.32
C THR A 18 -13.08 -20.12 10.69
N TYR A 19 -12.75 -20.02 11.99
CA TYR A 19 -11.42 -20.29 12.53
C TYR A 19 -10.85 -21.69 12.20
N TYR A 20 -11.70 -22.70 11.99
CA TYR A 20 -11.30 -24.06 11.63
C TYR A 20 -11.36 -24.32 10.12
N ALA A 21 -12.29 -23.64 9.43
CA ALA A 21 -12.44 -23.74 7.98
C ALA A 21 -11.41 -22.91 7.21
N LEU A 22 -10.72 -21.97 7.87
CA LEU A 22 -9.65 -21.19 7.26
C LEU A 22 -8.43 -22.08 7.02
N ASP A 23 -8.07 -22.23 5.75
CA ASP A 23 -6.85 -22.91 5.34
C ASP A 23 -5.62 -22.02 5.67
N PRO A 24 -4.66 -22.51 6.48
CA PRO A 24 -3.42 -21.79 6.80
C PRO A 24 -2.62 -21.44 5.55
N SER A 25 -2.77 -22.19 4.45
CA SER A 25 -2.06 -21.91 3.20
C SER A 25 -2.57 -20.67 2.45
N VAL A 26 -3.79 -20.20 2.77
CA VAL A 26 -4.41 -19.03 2.13
C VAL A 26 -4.24 -17.76 2.98
N MET A 27 -4.26 -17.87 4.31
CA MET A 27 -4.11 -16.73 5.21
C MET A 27 -3.31 -17.08 6.46
N ASP A 28 -2.03 -16.71 6.45
CA ASP A 28 -1.15 -16.78 7.63
C ASP A 28 -1.58 -15.72 8.67
N ASN A 29 -1.63 -16.14 9.95
CA ASN A 29 -1.84 -15.32 11.15
C ASN A 29 -3.10 -14.41 11.11
N PRO A 30 -4.31 -15.00 11.06
CA PRO A 30 -5.56 -14.24 10.99
C PRO A 30 -5.79 -13.32 12.21
N ASP A 31 -5.30 -13.71 13.38
CA ASP A 31 -5.30 -12.92 14.61
C ASP A 31 -4.49 -11.63 14.48
N GLN A 32 -3.27 -11.74 13.94
CA GLN A 32 -2.40 -10.60 13.67
C GLN A 32 -3.04 -9.65 12.65
N ARG A 33 -3.65 -10.19 11.58
CA ARG A 33 -4.36 -9.39 10.59
C ARG A 33 -5.57 -8.65 11.17
N ILE A 34 -6.41 -9.31 11.96
CA ILE A 34 -7.56 -8.67 12.61
C ILE A 34 -7.09 -7.50 13.48
N GLN A 35 -6.01 -7.68 14.25
CA GLN A 35 -5.48 -6.63 15.10
C GLN A 35 -4.85 -5.48 14.31
N GLU A 36 -3.95 -5.79 13.37
CA GLU A 36 -3.21 -4.79 12.60
C GLU A 36 -4.09 -4.02 11.64
N ASP A 37 -4.97 -4.70 10.91
CA ASP A 37 -5.77 -4.07 9.87
C ASP A 37 -6.90 -3.24 10.48
N ALA A 38 -7.53 -3.71 11.56
CA ALA A 38 -8.48 -2.88 12.31
C ALA A 38 -7.80 -1.62 12.88
N MET A 39 -6.55 -1.73 13.34
CA MET A 39 -5.77 -0.58 13.79
C MET A 39 -5.48 0.38 12.62
N LYS A 40 -4.90 -0.10 11.52
CA LYS A 40 -4.56 0.71 10.33
C LYS A 40 -5.78 1.43 9.76
N VAL A 41 -6.91 0.74 9.65
CA VAL A 41 -8.16 1.33 9.15
C VAL A 41 -8.63 2.43 10.09
N THR A 42 -8.63 2.20 11.41
CA THR A 42 -9.17 3.19 12.34
C THR A 42 -8.27 4.40 12.54
N THR A 43 -6.97 4.22 12.68
CA THR A 43 -6.04 5.35 12.83
C THR A 43 -5.89 6.11 11.52
N GLY A 44 -5.67 5.40 10.40
CA GLY A 44 -5.48 6.01 9.09
C GLY A 44 -6.72 6.77 8.62
N LEU A 45 -7.92 6.23 8.81
CA LEU A 45 -9.16 6.94 8.45
C LEU A 45 -9.38 8.18 9.31
N LEU A 46 -9.09 8.09 10.62
CA LEU A 46 -9.24 9.22 11.53
C LEU A 46 -8.28 10.36 11.15
N GLU A 47 -7.00 10.05 10.97
CA GLU A 47 -5.98 11.02 10.55
C GLU A 47 -6.34 11.66 9.21
N PHE A 48 -6.79 10.86 8.25
CA PHE A 48 -7.23 11.34 6.95
C PHE A 48 -8.41 12.31 7.06
N VAL A 49 -9.46 11.96 7.82
CA VAL A 49 -10.65 12.81 7.99
C VAL A 49 -10.29 14.12 8.72
N LEU A 50 -9.48 14.05 9.78
CA LEU A 50 -9.02 15.24 10.50
C LEU A 50 -8.18 16.16 9.63
N SER A 51 -7.25 15.59 8.84
CA SER A 51 -6.42 16.32 7.90
C SER A 51 -7.28 16.96 6.80
N LEU A 52 -8.28 16.24 6.29
CA LEU A 52 -9.20 16.72 5.27
C LEU A 52 -10.03 17.91 5.79
N ILE A 53 -10.63 17.79 6.98
CA ILE A 53 -11.38 18.89 7.62
C ILE A 53 -10.46 20.10 7.83
N SER A 54 -9.27 19.89 8.39
CA SER A 54 -8.30 20.97 8.66
C SER A 54 -7.88 21.67 7.36
N SER A 55 -7.66 20.91 6.29
CA SER A 55 -7.30 21.43 4.98
C SER A 55 -8.43 22.25 4.36
N PHE A 56 -9.68 21.77 4.43
CA PHE A 56 -10.85 22.51 3.95
C PHE A 56 -11.04 23.84 4.69
N VAL A 57 -10.96 23.81 6.02
CA VAL A 57 -11.04 25.02 6.85
C VAL A 57 -9.92 26.00 6.49
N GLY A 58 -8.70 25.51 6.31
CA GLY A 58 -7.55 26.32 5.89
C GLY A 58 -7.73 26.97 4.52
N ILE A 59 -8.14 26.20 3.51
CA ILE A 59 -8.39 26.68 2.15
C ILE A 59 -9.48 27.76 2.15
N ILE A 60 -10.61 27.52 2.81
CA ILE A 60 -11.73 28.48 2.85
C ILE A 60 -11.30 29.76 3.56
N SER A 61 -10.67 29.65 4.72
CA SER A 61 -10.23 30.81 5.51
C SER A 61 -9.23 31.65 4.74
N PHE A 62 -8.23 31.02 4.11
CA PHE A 62 -7.20 31.73 3.35
C PHE A 62 -7.76 32.34 2.06
N ALA A 63 -8.63 31.62 1.35
CA ALA A 63 -9.30 32.13 0.16
C ALA A 63 -10.22 33.33 0.48
N ALA A 64 -10.95 33.31 1.60
CA ALA A 64 -11.81 34.42 2.01
C ALA A 64 -11.02 35.70 2.34
N VAL A 65 -9.90 35.54 3.05
CA VAL A 65 -8.99 36.66 3.36
C VAL A 65 -8.37 37.23 2.07
N LEU A 66 -7.84 36.37 1.20
CA LEU A 66 -7.25 36.81 -0.07
C LEU A 66 -8.27 37.47 -0.99
N TRP A 67 -9.50 36.95 -1.05
CA TRP A 67 -10.56 37.54 -1.88
C TRP A 67 -10.90 38.96 -1.45
N SER A 68 -10.88 39.23 -0.14
CA SER A 68 -11.18 40.54 0.42
C SER A 68 -10.08 41.57 0.16
N LEU A 69 -8.83 41.13 0.01
CA LEU A 69 -7.67 41.99 -0.22
C LEU A 69 -7.35 42.17 -1.71
N MET A 70 -7.26 41.06 -2.44
CA MET A 70 -6.77 40.99 -3.82
C MET A 70 -7.49 39.88 -4.61
N PRO A 71 -8.70 40.16 -5.16
CA PRO A 71 -9.48 39.18 -5.92
C PRO A 71 -8.72 38.60 -7.13
N ALA A 72 -7.95 39.45 -7.84
CA ALA A 72 -7.19 39.03 -9.03
C ALA A 72 -6.11 37.97 -8.71
N LEU A 73 -5.42 38.12 -7.58
CA LEU A 73 -4.43 37.14 -7.08
C LEU A 73 -5.10 35.86 -6.58
N THR A 74 -6.32 35.96 -6.06
CA THR A 74 -7.08 34.78 -5.62
C THR A 74 -7.42 33.89 -6.82
N ILE A 75 -7.84 34.49 -7.93
CA ILE A 75 -8.17 33.75 -9.17
C ILE A 75 -6.93 33.05 -9.74
N SER A 76 -5.78 33.73 -9.83
CA SER A 76 -4.54 33.11 -10.32
C SER A 76 -4.06 31.97 -9.40
N GLY A 77 -4.19 32.13 -8.08
CA GLY A 77 -3.89 31.09 -7.10
C GLY A 77 -4.78 29.85 -7.26
N VAL A 78 -6.08 30.04 -7.51
CA VAL A 78 -7.01 28.92 -7.78
C VAL A 78 -6.62 28.19 -9.06
N VAL A 79 -6.32 28.91 -10.14
CA VAL A 79 -5.87 28.30 -11.41
C VAL A 79 -4.59 27.49 -11.18
N TYR A 80 -3.62 28.06 -10.48
CA TYR A 80 -2.37 27.36 -10.14
C TYR A 80 -2.63 26.09 -9.33
N ALA A 81 -3.48 26.16 -8.30
CA ALA A 81 -3.83 25.00 -7.47
C ALA A 81 -4.54 23.90 -8.27
N VAL A 82 -5.42 24.26 -9.20
CA VAL A 82 -6.09 23.30 -10.09
C VAL A 82 -5.09 22.61 -11.01
N VAL A 83 -4.21 23.36 -11.67
CA VAL A 83 -3.17 22.79 -12.54
C VAL A 83 -2.23 21.88 -11.75
N GLY A 84 -1.76 22.33 -10.59
CA GLY A 84 -0.93 21.53 -9.69
C GLY A 84 -1.62 20.24 -9.24
N SER A 85 -2.93 20.31 -8.93
CA SER A 85 -3.72 19.14 -8.56
C SER A 85 -3.81 18.11 -9.69
N PHE A 86 -4.03 18.54 -10.94
CA PHE A 86 -4.04 17.64 -12.09
C PHE A 86 -2.68 16.96 -12.32
N ILE A 87 -1.58 17.71 -12.18
CA ILE A 87 -0.22 17.16 -12.27
C ILE A 87 0.01 16.13 -11.16
N ALA A 88 -0.35 16.47 -9.92
CA ALA A 88 -0.23 15.58 -8.78
C ALA A 88 -1.03 14.28 -8.98
N LEU A 89 -2.27 14.37 -9.47
CA LEU A 89 -3.07 13.19 -9.82
C LEU A 89 -2.35 12.31 -10.84
N GLY A 90 -1.81 12.88 -11.92
CA GLY A 90 -1.04 12.12 -12.91
C GLY A 90 0.13 11.34 -12.29
N ILE A 91 0.87 11.97 -11.36
CA ILE A 91 1.97 11.34 -10.62
C ILE A 91 1.45 10.24 -9.70
N THR A 92 0.37 10.48 -8.95
CA THR A 92 -0.23 9.50 -8.02
C THR A 92 -0.65 8.23 -8.75
N TRP A 93 -1.33 8.33 -9.89
CA TRP A 93 -1.75 7.16 -10.67
C TRP A 93 -0.57 6.31 -11.12
N ARG A 94 0.53 6.97 -11.52
CA ARG A 94 1.76 6.27 -11.88
C ARG A 94 2.41 5.58 -10.67
N LEU A 95 2.40 6.25 -9.52
CA LEU A 95 2.96 5.72 -8.28
C LEU A 95 2.22 4.47 -7.80
N VAL A 96 0.88 4.47 -7.86
CA VAL A 96 0.05 3.29 -7.53
C VAL A 96 0.44 2.10 -8.41
N LYS A 97 0.62 2.32 -9.72
CA LYS A 97 1.06 1.26 -10.65
C LYS A 97 2.45 0.71 -10.30
N LEU A 98 3.40 1.58 -9.92
CA LEU A 98 4.75 1.15 -9.52
C LEU A 98 4.71 0.32 -8.22
N ASN A 99 3.90 0.75 -7.25
CA ASN A 99 3.75 0.08 -5.97
C ASN A 99 3.13 -1.32 -6.15
N TYR A 100 2.10 -1.43 -7.00
CA TYR A 100 1.50 -2.71 -7.36
C TYR A 100 2.52 -3.69 -7.97
N VAL A 101 3.35 -3.24 -8.91
CA VAL A 101 4.38 -4.09 -9.53
C VAL A 101 5.43 -4.53 -8.51
N MET A 102 5.80 -3.66 -7.58
CA MET A 102 6.72 -3.99 -6.49
C MET A 102 6.12 -5.06 -5.56
N GLN A 103 4.91 -4.85 -5.06
CA GLN A 103 4.21 -5.81 -4.21
C GLN A 103 4.04 -7.17 -4.89
N ARG A 104 3.70 -7.17 -6.18
CA ARG A 104 3.60 -8.41 -6.96
C ARG A 104 4.93 -9.14 -7.07
N SER A 105 6.02 -8.43 -7.37
CA SER A 105 7.36 -9.06 -7.45
C SER A 105 7.80 -9.65 -6.11
N GLU A 106 7.49 -8.97 -5.00
CA GLU A 106 7.80 -9.47 -3.65
C GLU A 106 6.95 -10.68 -3.30
N ALA A 107 5.66 -10.68 -3.66
CA ALA A 107 4.78 -11.82 -3.50
C ALA A 107 5.27 -13.03 -4.31
N ASP A 108 5.70 -12.84 -5.56
CA ASP A 108 6.25 -13.92 -6.40
C ASP A 108 7.52 -14.53 -5.79
N PHE A 109 8.37 -13.71 -5.17
CA PHE A 109 9.56 -14.18 -4.45
C PHE A 109 9.18 -14.97 -3.18
N ARG A 110 8.29 -14.44 -2.34
CA ARG A 110 7.79 -15.13 -1.14
C ARG A 110 7.14 -16.46 -1.48
N PHE A 111 6.33 -16.51 -2.55
CA PHE A 111 5.72 -17.73 -3.05
C PHE A 111 6.77 -18.79 -3.45
N SER A 112 7.87 -18.37 -4.09
CA SER A 112 8.99 -19.28 -4.43
C SER A 112 9.59 -19.94 -3.20
N LEU A 113 9.77 -19.16 -2.12
CA LEU A 113 10.31 -19.69 -0.85
C LEU A 113 9.34 -20.67 -0.20
N VAL A 114 8.05 -20.36 -0.18
CA VAL A 114 7.01 -21.27 0.32
C VAL A 114 6.95 -22.55 -0.52
N HIS A 115 7.09 -22.46 -1.84
CA HIS A 115 7.14 -23.61 -2.74
C HIS A 115 8.31 -24.55 -2.39
N VAL A 116 9.51 -24.01 -2.15
CA VAL A 116 10.67 -24.79 -1.73
C VAL A 116 10.42 -25.47 -0.36
N ARG A 117 9.86 -24.73 0.60
CA ARG A 117 9.51 -25.27 1.93
C ARG A 117 8.50 -26.42 1.86
N ASN A 118 7.49 -26.31 1.00
CA ASN A 118 6.43 -27.30 0.89
C ASN A 118 6.87 -28.55 0.08
N ASN A 119 7.95 -28.48 -0.70
CA ASN A 119 8.43 -29.57 -1.57
C ASN A 119 9.83 -30.07 -1.20
N THR A 120 10.25 -29.91 0.05
CA THR A 120 11.60 -30.27 0.53
C THR A 120 11.95 -31.73 0.28
N GLU A 121 11.01 -32.65 0.52
CA GLU A 121 11.23 -34.10 0.34
C GLU A 121 11.51 -34.46 -1.12
N ALA A 122 10.73 -33.92 -2.06
CA ALA A 122 10.93 -34.13 -3.48
C ALA A 122 12.26 -33.52 -3.95
N ILE A 123 12.60 -32.31 -3.50
CA ILE A 123 13.86 -31.64 -3.87
C ILE A 123 15.07 -32.43 -3.35
N ALA A 124 15.02 -32.91 -2.11
CA ALA A 124 16.08 -33.72 -1.51
C ALA A 124 16.23 -35.07 -2.22
N PHE A 125 15.12 -35.72 -2.57
CA PHE A 125 15.11 -37.01 -3.26
C PHE A 125 15.69 -36.91 -4.68
N TYR A 126 15.30 -35.88 -5.44
CA TYR A 126 15.77 -35.67 -6.82
C TYR A 126 17.07 -34.84 -6.92
N ARG A 127 17.69 -34.45 -5.79
CA ARG A 127 18.86 -33.55 -5.73
C ARG A 127 18.66 -32.27 -6.56
N GLY A 128 17.45 -31.71 -6.53
CA GLY A 128 17.02 -30.56 -7.35
C GLY A 128 17.45 -29.19 -6.80
N GLU A 129 18.20 -29.15 -5.71
CA GLU A 129 18.51 -27.95 -4.92
C GLU A 129 19.13 -26.81 -5.73
N ALA A 130 20.09 -27.14 -6.61
CA ALA A 130 20.77 -26.15 -7.45
C ALA A 130 19.79 -25.42 -8.40
N ARG A 131 18.80 -26.16 -8.93
CA ARG A 131 17.79 -25.61 -9.84
C ARG A 131 16.83 -24.69 -9.10
N GLU A 132 16.30 -25.13 -7.95
CA GLU A 132 15.37 -24.33 -7.14
C GLU A 132 16.03 -23.06 -6.56
N LYS A 133 17.32 -23.15 -6.22
CA LYS A 133 18.12 -22.00 -5.80
C LYS A 133 18.22 -20.96 -6.92
N GLU A 134 18.48 -21.37 -8.16
CA GLU A 134 18.60 -20.45 -9.29
C GLU A 134 17.25 -19.78 -9.62
N ILE A 135 16.13 -20.53 -9.56
CA ILE A 135 14.78 -19.97 -9.75
C ILE A 135 14.48 -18.90 -8.69
N THR A 136 14.76 -19.20 -7.43
CA THR A 136 14.50 -18.28 -6.31
C THR A 136 15.39 -17.03 -6.42
N LYS A 137 16.67 -17.20 -6.79
CA LYS A 137 17.60 -16.09 -7.04
C LYS A 137 17.15 -15.22 -8.21
N HIS A 138 16.65 -15.82 -9.28
CA HIS A 138 16.12 -15.07 -10.43
C HIS A 138 14.90 -14.23 -10.04
N ARG A 139 13.97 -14.77 -9.23
CA ARG A 139 12.83 -14.00 -8.71
C ARG A 139 13.27 -12.85 -7.81
N PHE A 140 14.28 -13.07 -6.97
CA PHE A 140 14.87 -12.00 -6.15
C PHE A 140 15.51 -10.88 -6.99
N MET A 141 16.22 -11.24 -8.07
CA MET A 141 16.74 -10.24 -9.03
C MET A 141 15.60 -9.42 -9.67
N GLY A 142 14.43 -10.04 -9.92
CA GLY A 142 13.24 -9.34 -10.36
C GLY A 142 12.77 -8.27 -9.37
N VAL A 143 12.75 -8.58 -8.06
CA VAL A 143 12.42 -7.61 -6.99
C VAL A 143 13.42 -6.46 -6.96
N LEU A 144 14.72 -6.75 -7.05
CA LEU A 144 15.76 -5.73 -7.09
C LEU A 144 15.60 -4.82 -8.31
N ALA A 145 15.37 -5.38 -9.51
CA ALA A 145 15.18 -4.61 -10.73
C ALA A 145 13.99 -3.65 -10.64
N VAL A 146 12.87 -4.10 -10.07
CA VAL A 146 11.70 -3.24 -9.82
C VAL A 146 12.03 -2.15 -8.79
N THR A 147 12.78 -2.50 -7.73
CA THR A 147 13.17 -1.57 -6.67
C THR A 147 14.10 -0.47 -7.19
N TYR A 148 15.15 -0.83 -7.95
CA TYR A 148 16.05 0.13 -8.59
C TYR A 148 15.30 1.07 -9.56
N ARG A 149 14.39 0.51 -10.36
CA ARG A 149 13.55 1.31 -11.27
C ARG A 149 12.67 2.28 -10.48
N ASN A 150 12.06 1.84 -9.37
CA ASN A 150 11.20 2.68 -8.54
C ASN A 150 12.00 3.81 -7.89
N ILE A 151 13.18 3.52 -7.33
CA ILE A 151 14.06 4.53 -6.73
C ILE A 151 14.49 5.54 -7.78
N SER A 152 14.93 5.10 -8.96
CA SER A 152 15.33 5.98 -10.07
C SER A 152 14.19 6.92 -10.48
N TRP A 153 12.97 6.39 -10.61
CA TRP A 153 11.78 7.18 -10.93
C TRP A 153 11.48 8.22 -9.84
N MET A 154 11.55 7.83 -8.56
CA MET A 154 11.34 8.74 -7.44
C MET A 154 12.42 9.82 -7.36
N THR A 155 13.68 9.50 -7.62
CA THR A 155 14.77 10.48 -7.63
C THR A 155 14.63 11.50 -8.74
N LEU A 156 14.18 11.09 -9.94
CA LEU A 156 13.92 12.01 -11.05
C LEU A 156 12.73 12.92 -10.77
N ASN A 157 11.67 12.40 -10.14
CA ASN A 157 10.45 13.16 -9.88
C ASN A 157 10.48 13.95 -8.56
N ARG A 158 11.53 13.82 -7.73
CA ARG A 158 11.70 14.61 -6.51
C ARG A 158 12.00 16.08 -6.76
N GLY A 159 12.42 16.46 -7.98
CA GLY A 159 12.63 17.87 -8.35
C GLY A 159 11.37 18.67 -8.67
N PHE A 160 10.18 18.04 -8.64
CA PHE A 160 8.90 18.64 -9.02
C PHE A 160 7.93 18.90 -7.84
N CYS A 161 8.38 18.69 -6.59
CA CYS A 161 7.61 19.02 -5.39
C CYS A 161 8.29 20.15 -4.60
#